data_AF-A0A9D8L0Q2-F1
#
_entry.id   AF-A0A9D8L0Q2-F1
#
_cell.length_a   1.000
_cell.length_b   1.000
_cell.length_c   1.000
_cell.angle_alpha   90.00
_cell.angle_beta   90.00
_cell.angle_gamma   90.00
#
_symmetry.space_group_name_H-M   'P 1'
#
loop_
_entity.id
_entity.type
_entity.pdbx_description
1 polymer ?
#
loop_
_entity_poly.entity_id
_entity_poly.type
_entity_poly.pdbx_seq_one_letter_code
_entity_poly.pdbx_strand_id
1 'polypeptide(L)'
;ATQTRAELDLFFGMHDLLPNEPLARHLLRHIQAVPLEWTAEEQEFAKACQREMKLPETGMAPQPLPFLTDVNAGGSTDVGDVSYQAPTAIFAWPTMPLGVSLHTWPVTACGGMSIGDKGSLNTARIMAAAGYDLMTDAELRKAARADFDKRRGDAPFVSPLPPERKQPLGLDRFFIKTGEDEQFADIAS
;
A
#
# COMPACT_ATOMS: atom_id res chain seq x y z
N ALA A 1 -41.84 8.19 21.11
CA ALA A 1 -40.44 7.70 21.04
C ALA A 1 -40.44 6.39 20.26
N THR A 2 -39.54 6.20 19.30
CA THR A 2 -39.67 5.19 18.22
C THR A 2 -39.36 3.74 18.60
N GLN A 3 -39.10 3.43 19.88
CA GLN A 3 -38.73 2.07 20.37
C GLN A 3 -37.57 1.40 19.61
N THR A 4 -36.81 2.15 18.82
CA THR A 4 -35.70 1.61 18.02
C THR A 4 -34.49 1.34 18.90
N ARG A 5 -33.93 0.14 18.80
CA ARG A 5 -32.61 -0.22 19.34
C ARG A 5 -31.63 -0.29 18.19
N ALA A 6 -30.45 0.29 18.36
CA ALA A 6 -29.31 0.12 17.45
C ALA A 6 -28.19 -0.60 18.19
N GLU A 7 -27.50 -1.49 17.48
CA GLU A 7 -26.29 -2.15 17.94
C GLU A 7 -25.17 -1.74 16.99
N LEU A 8 -24.03 -1.30 17.54
CA LEU A 8 -22.85 -0.92 16.78
C LEU A 8 -21.84 -2.07 16.88
N ASP A 9 -21.55 -2.69 15.74
CA ASP A 9 -20.50 -3.69 15.63
C ASP A 9 -19.26 -3.06 14.98
N LEU A 10 -18.22 -2.78 15.78
CA LEU A 10 -16.95 -2.27 15.28
C LEU A 10 -16.12 -3.43 14.72
N PHE A 11 -16.36 -3.76 13.45
CA PHE A 11 -15.77 -4.94 12.79
C PHE A 11 -14.32 -4.74 12.33
N PHE A 12 -13.93 -3.50 12.06
CA PHE A 12 -12.62 -3.13 11.52
C PHE A 12 -12.20 -1.73 11.99
N GLY A 13 -10.90 -1.53 12.14
CA GLY A 13 -10.28 -0.24 12.41
C GLY A 13 -8.77 -0.36 12.27
N MET A 14 -8.11 0.75 11.91
CA MET A 14 -6.66 0.87 11.81
C MET A 14 -6.27 2.32 12.03
N HIS A 15 -5.02 2.55 12.44
CA HIS A 15 -4.49 3.90 12.50
C HIS A 15 -4.08 4.39 11.12
N ASP A 16 -4.14 5.71 10.94
CA ASP A 16 -3.41 6.35 9.84
C ASP A 16 -1.91 6.10 9.99
N LEU A 17 -1.15 6.25 8.90
CA LEU A 17 0.29 6.09 8.96
C LEU A 17 0.92 7.15 9.87
N LEU A 18 1.80 6.74 10.79
CA LEU A 18 2.74 7.58 11.50
C LEU A 18 4.04 7.68 10.68
N PRO A 19 4.22 8.70 9.83
CA PRO A 19 5.32 8.72 8.87
C PRO A 19 6.66 8.95 9.57
N ASN A 20 7.74 8.39 9.03
CA ASN A 20 9.10 8.69 9.46
C ASN A 20 9.86 9.46 8.37
N GLU A 21 10.10 10.75 8.60
CA GLU A 21 10.67 11.62 7.58
C GLU A 21 12.13 11.28 7.23
N PRO A 22 13.04 11.01 8.20
CA PRO A 22 14.40 10.57 7.89
C PRO A 22 14.42 9.33 6.97
N LEU A 23 13.60 8.32 7.25
CA LEU A 23 13.49 7.13 6.42
C LEU A 23 12.89 7.44 5.04
N ALA A 24 11.84 8.26 4.97
CA ALA A 24 11.21 8.61 3.70
C ALA A 24 12.15 9.40 2.78
N ARG A 25 12.92 10.35 3.34
CA ARG A 25 13.97 11.07 2.60
C ARG A 25 15.11 10.14 2.18
N HIS A 26 15.43 9.16 3.01
CA HIS A 26 16.43 8.14 2.68
C HIS A 26 15.99 7.30 1.48
N LEU A 27 14.75 6.81 1.49
CA LEU A 27 14.14 6.08 0.37
C LEU A 27 14.12 6.93 -0.91
N LEU A 28 13.79 8.22 -0.82
CA LEU A 28 13.76 9.12 -1.97
C LEU A 28 15.09 9.15 -2.73
N ARG A 29 16.24 9.10 -2.03
CA ARG A 29 17.55 9.06 -2.68
C ARG A 29 17.72 7.82 -3.56
N HIS A 30 17.29 6.66 -3.06
CA HIS A 30 17.33 5.40 -3.81
C HIS A 30 16.34 5.40 -4.98
N ILE A 31 15.14 5.95 -4.78
CA ILE A 31 14.15 6.12 -5.86
C ILE A 31 14.73 6.98 -6.99
N GLN A 32 15.37 8.10 -6.65
CA GLN A 32 15.98 9.01 -7.63
C GLN A 32 17.19 8.41 -8.36
N ALA A 33 17.85 7.43 -7.74
CA ALA A 33 19.00 6.74 -8.34
C ALA A 33 18.61 5.64 -9.34
N VAL A 34 17.36 5.17 -9.33
CA VAL A 34 16.89 4.13 -10.24
C VAL A 34 16.32 4.77 -11.52
N PRO A 35 16.85 4.42 -12.72
CA PRO A 35 16.31 4.92 -13.98
C PRO A 35 14.83 4.53 -14.16
N LEU A 36 14.04 5.49 -14.62
CA LEU A 36 12.62 5.30 -14.95
C LEU A 36 12.44 5.41 -16.47
N GLU A 37 12.49 4.26 -17.15
CA GLU A 37 12.47 4.19 -18.61
C GLU A 37 11.34 3.29 -19.10
N TRP A 38 10.56 3.81 -20.05
CA TRP A 38 9.42 3.13 -20.66
C TRP A 38 9.66 2.93 -22.16
N THR A 39 9.37 1.74 -22.67
CA THR A 39 9.42 1.48 -24.11
C THR A 39 8.26 2.18 -24.83
N ALA A 40 8.37 2.30 -26.16
CA ALA A 40 7.27 2.81 -26.97
C ALA A 40 6.00 1.96 -26.83
N GLU A 41 6.14 0.63 -26.71
CA GLU A 41 5.02 -0.29 -26.49
C GLU A 41 4.37 -0.12 -25.12
N GLU A 42 5.17 0.06 -24.06
CA GLU A 42 4.64 0.33 -22.71
C GLU A 42 3.90 1.68 -22.67
N GLN A 43 4.44 2.69 -23.34
CA GLN A 43 3.79 4.00 -23.45
C GLN A 43 2.49 3.93 -24.25
N GLU A 44 2.46 3.19 -25.37
CA GLU A 44 1.24 3.03 -26.16
C GLU A 44 0.19 2.23 -25.39
N PHE A 45 0.59 1.17 -24.67
CA PHE A 45 -0.32 0.40 -23.83
C PHE A 45 -0.94 1.27 -22.72
N ALA A 46 -0.11 2.09 -22.04
CA ALA A 46 -0.57 3.01 -21.02
C ALA A 46 -1.57 4.04 -21.57
N LYS A 47 -1.31 4.56 -22.76
CA LYS A 47 -2.22 5.49 -23.46
C LYS A 47 -3.52 4.82 -23.90
N ALA A 48 -3.46 3.59 -24.40
CA ALA A 48 -4.65 2.80 -24.71
C ALA A 48 -5.53 2.59 -23.47
N CYS A 49 -4.92 2.24 -22.33
CA CYS A 49 -5.63 2.17 -21.05
C CYS A 49 -6.30 3.50 -20.67
N GLN A 50 -5.59 4.62 -20.79
CA GLN A 50 -6.15 5.94 -20.49
C GLN A 50 -7.30 6.31 -21.43
N ARG A 51 -7.20 5.97 -22.73
CA ARG A 51 -8.24 6.19 -23.73
C ARG A 51 -9.54 5.48 -23.38
N GLU A 52 -9.46 4.20 -22.99
CA GLU A 52 -10.62 3.43 -22.53
C GLU A 52 -11.26 4.01 -21.26
N MET A 53 -10.42 4.53 -20.35
CA MET A 53 -10.87 5.22 -19.14
C MET A 53 -11.35 6.66 -19.40
N LYS A 54 -11.31 7.15 -20.65
CA LYS A 54 -11.63 8.53 -21.05
C LYS A 54 -10.79 9.58 -20.31
N LEU A 55 -9.52 9.26 -20.07
CA LEU A 55 -8.53 10.11 -19.43
C LEU A 55 -7.56 10.70 -20.47
N PRO A 56 -6.85 11.80 -20.15
CA PRO A 56 -5.77 12.30 -21.00
C PRO A 56 -4.70 11.23 -21.25
N GLU A 57 -4.37 11.01 -22.52
CA GLU A 57 -3.39 10.01 -23.01
C GLU A 57 -1.93 10.43 -22.75
N THR A 58 -1.60 10.64 -21.47
CA THR A 58 -0.29 11.10 -21.01
C THR A 58 0.75 9.98 -20.91
N GLY A 59 0.31 8.72 -20.86
CA GLY A 59 1.16 7.54 -20.71
C GLY A 59 1.66 7.32 -19.28
N MET A 60 2.81 6.66 -19.19
CA MET A 60 3.52 6.39 -17.93
C MET A 60 4.30 7.63 -17.45
N ALA A 61 4.53 7.72 -16.13
CA ALA A 61 5.26 8.82 -15.53
C ALA A 61 6.70 8.92 -16.08
N PRO A 62 7.15 10.11 -16.54
CA PRO A 62 8.50 10.28 -17.10
C PRO A 62 9.60 10.43 -16.04
N GLN A 63 9.21 10.65 -14.79
CA GLN A 63 10.11 10.80 -13.64
C GLN A 63 9.41 10.35 -12.36
N PRO A 64 10.16 10.01 -11.29
CA PRO A 64 9.57 9.71 -10.00
C PRO A 64 8.65 10.84 -9.51
N LEU A 65 7.62 10.47 -8.75
CA LEU A 65 6.71 11.43 -8.13
C LEU A 65 7.47 12.31 -7.11
N PRO A 66 7.07 13.59 -6.96
CA PRO A 66 7.70 14.47 -5.99
C PRO A 66 7.55 13.93 -4.56
N PHE A 67 8.49 14.31 -3.69
CA PHE A 67 8.38 14.00 -2.27
C PHE A 67 7.16 14.70 -1.67
N LEU A 68 6.31 13.91 -1.01
CA LEU A 68 5.13 14.42 -0.32
C LEU A 68 5.45 14.55 1.15
N THR A 69 5.46 15.79 1.66
CA THR A 69 5.52 16.08 3.10
C THR A 69 4.15 15.87 3.71
N ASP A 70 4.07 15.17 4.84
CA ASP A 70 2.84 14.91 5.60
C ASP A 70 1.73 14.33 4.71
N VAL A 71 1.98 13.10 4.27
CA VAL A 71 1.13 12.40 3.31
C VAL A 71 -0.25 12.12 3.92
N ASN A 72 -1.19 13.04 3.73
CA ASN A 72 -2.64 12.79 3.86
C ASN A 72 -3.17 12.00 2.64
N ALA A 73 -2.35 11.13 2.04
CA ALA A 73 -2.82 10.23 1.00
C ALA A 73 -3.64 9.14 1.70
N GLY A 74 -4.95 9.39 1.80
CA GLY A 74 -5.89 8.43 2.34
C GLY A 74 -5.69 7.06 1.68
N GLY A 75 -5.40 6.07 2.51
CA GLY A 75 -5.19 4.68 2.12
C GLY A 75 -5.51 3.80 3.32
N SER A 76 -6.21 2.70 3.08
CA SER A 76 -6.51 1.71 4.12
C SER A 76 -5.42 0.66 4.10
N THR A 77 -4.52 0.69 5.08
CA THR A 77 -3.40 -0.26 5.21
C THR A 77 -3.09 -0.57 6.68
N ASP A 78 -2.85 -1.85 6.96
CA ASP A 78 -2.38 -2.36 8.25
C ASP A 78 -0.97 -1.86 8.62
N VAL A 79 -0.21 -1.35 7.65
CA VAL A 79 1.08 -0.68 7.88
C VAL A 79 0.94 0.54 8.81
N GLY A 80 -0.26 1.14 8.87
CA GLY A 80 -0.58 2.18 9.84
C GLY A 80 -0.32 1.71 11.28
N ASP A 81 -0.85 0.56 11.67
CA ASP A 81 -0.64 0.01 13.02
C ASP A 81 0.83 -0.36 13.29
N VAL A 82 1.54 -0.88 12.28
CA VAL A 82 2.99 -1.16 12.37
C VAL A 82 3.78 0.12 12.64
N SER A 83 3.38 1.23 11.99
CA SER A 83 4.06 2.52 12.11
C SER A 83 3.98 3.16 13.50
N TYR A 84 3.06 2.71 14.37
CA TYR A 84 3.02 3.11 15.78
C TYR A 84 3.93 2.28 16.69
N GLN A 85 4.45 1.16 16.18
CA GLN A 85 5.33 0.25 16.91
C GLN A 85 6.79 0.38 16.50
N ALA A 86 7.05 0.75 15.24
CA ALA A 86 8.40 0.91 14.71
C ALA A 86 8.50 2.06 13.70
N PRO A 87 9.67 2.73 13.59
CA PRO A 87 9.94 3.69 12.52
C PRO A 87 9.59 3.09 11.16
N THR A 88 8.68 3.73 10.43
CA THR A 88 8.15 3.20 9.17
C THR A 88 8.08 4.30 8.12
N ALA A 89 8.48 3.97 6.90
CA ALA A 89 8.29 4.81 5.73
C ALA A 89 7.78 3.95 4.58
N ILE A 90 6.94 4.55 3.74
CA ILE A 90 6.40 3.96 2.53
C ILE A 90 6.85 4.78 1.32
N PHE A 91 6.90 4.15 0.17
CA PHE A 91 7.12 4.83 -1.09
C PHE A 91 6.24 4.24 -2.18
N ALA A 92 6.04 5.01 -3.25
CA ALA A 92 5.39 4.56 -4.45
C ALA A 92 6.38 4.55 -5.61
N TRP A 93 6.27 3.54 -6.47
CA TRP A 93 6.96 3.48 -7.75
C TRP A 93 5.93 3.44 -8.88
N PRO A 94 6.14 4.12 -10.02
CA PRO A 94 5.15 4.11 -11.10
C PRO A 94 5.01 2.72 -11.72
N THR A 95 3.82 2.14 -11.60
CA THR A 95 3.44 0.83 -12.19
C THR A 95 2.10 0.88 -12.93
N MET A 96 1.52 2.06 -13.04
CA MET A 96 0.25 2.32 -13.72
C MET A 96 0.32 3.66 -14.47
N PRO A 97 -0.55 3.88 -15.48
CA PRO A 97 -0.57 5.12 -16.24
C PRO A 97 -0.95 6.33 -15.37
N LEU A 98 -0.47 7.51 -15.74
CA LEU A 98 -0.80 8.74 -15.02
C LEU A 98 -2.31 9.01 -15.03
N GLY A 99 -2.84 9.47 -13.89
CA GLY A 99 -4.26 9.81 -13.75
C GLY A 99 -5.22 8.62 -13.64
N VAL A 100 -4.74 7.38 -13.77
CA VAL A 100 -5.56 6.18 -13.50
C VAL A 100 -5.72 6.01 -11.99
N SER A 101 -6.96 5.84 -11.53
CA SER A 101 -7.27 5.56 -10.12
C SER A 101 -6.90 4.14 -9.72
N LEU A 102 -6.45 3.96 -8.47
CA LEU A 102 -6.26 2.64 -7.86
C LEU A 102 -7.56 1.81 -7.89
N HIS A 103 -7.43 0.48 -7.81
CA HIS A 103 -8.53 -0.49 -7.87
C HIS A 103 -9.32 -0.50 -9.19
N THR A 104 -8.68 -0.14 -10.30
CA THR A 104 -9.26 -0.23 -11.64
C THR A 104 -8.52 -1.27 -12.49
N TRP A 105 -9.21 -1.83 -13.50
CA TRP A 105 -8.65 -2.89 -14.35
C TRP A 105 -7.32 -2.51 -15.06
N PRO A 106 -7.04 -1.24 -15.45
CA PRO A 106 -5.76 -0.90 -16.06
C PRO A 106 -4.58 -1.10 -15.12
N VAL A 107 -4.78 -0.97 -13.79
CA VAL A 107 -3.74 -1.24 -12.79
C VAL A 107 -3.36 -2.71 -12.83
N THR A 108 -4.36 -3.60 -12.85
CA THR A 108 -4.14 -5.05 -12.98
C THR A 108 -3.50 -5.39 -14.33
N ALA A 109 -3.95 -4.76 -15.42
CA ALA A 109 -3.43 -5.01 -16.76
C ALA A 109 -1.96 -4.59 -16.90
N CYS A 110 -1.58 -3.42 -16.38
CA CYS A 110 -0.18 -2.99 -16.34
C CYS A 110 0.69 -3.89 -15.45
N GLY A 111 0.11 -4.40 -14.35
CA GLY A 111 0.76 -5.39 -13.49
C GLY A 111 1.10 -6.70 -14.19
N GLY A 112 0.31 -7.10 -15.20
CA GLY A 112 0.55 -8.29 -16.03
C GLY A 112 1.50 -8.07 -17.21
N MET A 113 2.17 -6.93 -17.29
CA MET A 113 3.09 -6.56 -18.38
C MET A 113 4.51 -6.32 -17.86
N SER A 114 5.43 -6.06 -18.79
CA SER A 114 6.78 -5.59 -18.49
C SER A 114 6.82 -4.34 -17.61
N ILE A 115 5.73 -3.53 -17.59
CA ILE A 115 5.55 -2.41 -16.65
C ILE A 115 5.59 -2.91 -15.20
N GLY A 116 4.78 -3.92 -14.88
CA GLY A 116 4.74 -4.57 -13.56
C GLY A 116 6.05 -5.26 -13.20
N ASP A 117 6.67 -5.97 -14.15
CA ASP A 117 7.95 -6.65 -13.93
C ASP A 117 9.09 -5.66 -13.62
N LYS A 118 9.23 -4.61 -14.44
CA LYS A 118 10.20 -3.52 -14.19
C LYS A 118 9.93 -2.83 -12.87
N GLY A 119 8.65 -2.55 -12.57
CA GLY A 119 8.23 -1.97 -11.31
C GLY A 119 8.67 -2.81 -10.11
N SER A 120 8.45 -4.12 -10.18
CA SER A 120 8.82 -5.07 -9.12
C SER A 120 10.33 -5.12 -8.91
N LEU A 121 11.11 -5.25 -10.00
CA LEU A 121 12.57 -5.30 -9.93
C LEU A 121 13.18 -3.99 -9.41
N ASN A 122 12.67 -2.83 -9.84
CA ASN A 122 13.14 -1.53 -9.39
C ASN A 122 12.81 -1.29 -7.92
N THR A 123 11.58 -1.61 -7.50
CA THR A 123 11.14 -1.52 -6.10
C THR A 123 11.98 -2.43 -5.20
N ALA A 124 12.27 -3.66 -5.64
CA ALA A 124 13.11 -4.59 -4.89
C ALA A 124 14.54 -4.05 -4.70
N ARG A 125 15.14 -3.42 -5.73
CA ARG A 125 16.46 -2.79 -5.64
C ARG A 125 16.47 -1.62 -4.66
N ILE A 126 15.44 -0.76 -4.70
CA ILE A 126 15.28 0.37 -3.78
C ILE A 126 15.18 -0.13 -2.34
N MET A 127 14.35 -1.13 -2.09
CA MET A 127 14.20 -1.74 -0.75
C MET A 127 15.49 -2.39 -0.27
N ALA A 128 16.21 -3.10 -1.15
CA ALA A 128 17.47 -3.74 -0.79
C ALA A 128 18.55 -2.70 -0.42
N ALA A 129 18.67 -1.61 -1.21
CA ALA A 129 19.62 -0.54 -0.93
C ALA A 129 19.29 0.20 0.37
N ALA A 130 18.01 0.54 0.59
CA ALA A 130 17.56 1.14 1.84
C ALA A 130 17.77 0.22 3.05
N GLY A 131 17.51 -1.08 2.87
CA GLY A 131 17.74 -2.11 3.89
C GLY A 131 19.22 -2.24 4.26
N TYR A 132 20.11 -2.25 3.26
CA TYR A 132 21.56 -2.25 3.49
C TYR A 132 21.98 -1.04 4.33
N ASP A 133 21.57 0.17 3.93
CA ASP A 133 21.90 1.39 4.66
C ASP A 133 21.36 1.36 6.09
N LEU A 134 20.16 0.84 6.33
CA LEU A 134 19.62 0.67 7.68
C LEU A 134 20.45 -0.29 8.54
N MET A 135 21.08 -1.30 7.93
CA MET A 135 21.95 -2.22 8.65
C MET A 135 23.32 -1.61 8.96
N THR A 136 23.84 -0.75 8.07
CA THR A 136 25.22 -0.24 8.16
C THR A 136 25.36 1.20 8.67
N ASP A 137 24.31 2.01 8.59
CA ASP A 137 24.31 3.42 9.01
C ASP A 137 23.64 3.59 10.39
N ALA A 138 24.48 3.77 11.41
CA ALA A 138 24.01 3.99 12.78
C ALA A 138 23.33 5.37 12.96
N GLU A 139 23.74 6.38 12.21
CA GLU A 139 23.17 7.73 12.31
C GLU A 139 21.79 7.78 11.65
N LEU A 140 21.58 7.08 10.54
CA LEU A 140 20.25 6.90 9.95
C LEU A 140 19.28 6.26 10.95
N ARG A 141 19.68 5.17 11.62
CA ARG A 141 18.85 4.51 12.63
C ARG A 141 18.53 5.44 13.80
N LYS A 142 19.51 6.21 14.27
CA LYS A 142 19.34 7.18 15.35
C LYS A 142 18.38 8.30 14.96
N ALA A 143 18.53 8.84 13.75
CA ALA A 143 17.64 9.87 13.22
C ALA A 143 16.20 9.36 13.06
N ALA A 144 16.04 8.15 12.49
CA ALA A 144 14.74 7.50 12.35
C ALA A 144 14.08 7.27 13.71
N ARG A 145 14.84 6.79 14.71
CA ARG A 145 14.34 6.60 16.08
C ARG A 145 13.92 7.92 16.73
N ALA A 146 14.75 8.95 16.61
CA ALA A 146 14.45 10.26 17.18
C ALA A 146 13.17 10.88 16.58
N ASP A 147 12.97 10.78 15.26
CA ASP A 147 11.73 11.24 14.61
C ASP A 147 10.52 10.42 15.03
N PHE A 148 10.65 9.10 15.13
CA PHE A 148 9.59 8.22 15.61
C PHE A 148 9.18 8.54 17.05
N ASP A 149 10.14 8.65 17.98
CA ASP A 149 9.86 8.95 19.39
C ASP A 149 9.20 10.34 19.53
N LYS A 150 9.62 11.32 18.71
CA LYS A 150 9.01 12.65 18.65
C LYS A 150 7.56 12.61 18.14
N ARG A 151 7.28 11.86 17.08
CA ARG A 151 5.95 11.81 16.44
C ARG A 151 4.96 10.98 17.25
N ARG A 152 5.39 9.85 17.80
CA ARG A 152 4.57 9.01 18.67
C ARG A 152 4.30 9.71 20.01
N GLY A 153 5.29 10.45 20.51
CA GLY A 153 5.24 11.02 21.86
C GLY A 153 5.05 9.92 22.90
N ASP A 154 4.25 10.23 23.92
CA ASP A 154 3.93 9.31 25.02
C ASP A 154 2.73 8.40 24.73
N ALA A 155 2.14 8.46 23.53
CA ALA A 155 0.96 7.67 23.19
C ALA A 155 1.37 6.22 22.81
N PRO A 156 1.04 5.20 23.62
CA PRO A 156 1.24 3.83 23.20
C PRO A 156 0.26 3.48 22.09
N PHE A 157 0.60 2.48 21.26
CA PHE A 157 -0.36 1.88 20.35
C PHE A 157 -1.57 1.35 21.13
N VAL A 158 -2.77 1.73 20.70
CA VAL A 158 -4.04 1.22 21.23
C VAL A 158 -4.85 0.69 20.08
N SER A 159 -5.12 -0.62 20.05
CA SER A 159 -5.96 -1.22 19.02
C SER A 159 -7.27 -0.42 18.88
N PRO A 160 -7.67 -0.02 17.66
CA PRO A 160 -8.95 0.64 17.43
C PRO A 160 -10.12 -0.33 17.62
N LEU A 161 -9.86 -1.64 17.66
CA LEU A 161 -10.87 -2.66 17.90
C LEU A 161 -11.12 -2.86 19.40
N PRO A 162 -12.35 -3.27 19.78
CA PRO A 162 -12.66 -3.61 21.17
C PRO A 162 -11.76 -4.74 21.70
N PRO A 163 -11.38 -4.74 23.00
CA PRO A 163 -10.43 -5.71 23.57
C PRO A 163 -10.91 -7.18 23.50
N GLU A 164 -12.22 -7.40 23.41
CA GLU A 164 -12.85 -8.69 23.19
C GLU A 164 -12.64 -9.24 21.77
N ARG A 165 -12.32 -8.38 20.79
CA ARG A 165 -12.06 -8.77 19.40
C ARG A 165 -10.63 -9.31 19.26
N LYS A 166 -10.44 -10.58 19.60
CA LYS A 166 -9.14 -11.27 19.53
C LYS A 166 -8.83 -11.94 18.19
N GLN A 167 -9.82 -12.04 17.32
CA GLN A 167 -9.70 -12.67 15.99
C GLN A 167 -10.59 -11.92 15.00
N PRO A 168 -10.25 -11.93 13.69
CA PRO A 168 -11.14 -11.41 12.67
C PRO A 168 -12.52 -12.06 12.79
N LEU A 169 -13.57 -11.28 12.53
CA LEU A 169 -14.85 -11.87 12.23
C LEU A 169 -14.66 -12.65 10.93
N GLY A 170 -14.66 -13.98 11.02
CA GLY A 170 -14.68 -14.82 9.84
C GLY A 170 -15.88 -14.47 8.98
N LEU A 171 -15.76 -14.71 7.68
CA LEU A 171 -16.94 -14.69 6.82
C LEU A 171 -17.96 -15.72 7.35
N ASP A 172 -19.24 -15.43 7.21
CA ASP A 172 -20.28 -16.42 7.51
C ASP A 172 -19.94 -17.72 6.76
N ARG A 173 -20.19 -18.89 7.36
CA ARG A 173 -20.00 -20.19 6.71
C ARG A 173 -20.63 -20.23 5.31
N PHE A 174 -21.72 -19.48 5.10
CA PHE A 174 -22.33 -19.31 3.80
C PHE A 174 -21.38 -18.77 2.71
N PHE A 175 -20.48 -17.85 3.05
CA PHE A 175 -19.53 -17.22 2.13
C PHE A 175 -18.18 -17.94 2.04
N ILE A 176 -17.92 -18.93 2.90
CA ILE A 176 -16.73 -19.80 2.86
C ILE A 176 -17.10 -21.18 2.32
N LYS A 177 -18.23 -21.30 1.61
CA LYS A 177 -18.59 -22.56 0.94
C LYS A 177 -17.52 -22.91 -0.07
N THR A 178 -16.95 -24.07 0.12
CA THR A 178 -16.13 -24.75 -0.88
C THR A 178 -17.06 -25.52 -1.83
N GLY A 179 -16.55 -25.98 -2.97
CA GLY A 179 -17.32 -26.88 -3.85
C GLY A 179 -17.76 -28.19 -3.17
N GLU A 180 -17.22 -28.51 -2.00
CA GLU A 180 -17.62 -29.65 -1.16
C GLU A 180 -18.90 -29.38 -0.36
N ASP A 181 -19.30 -28.11 -0.19
CA ASP A 181 -20.48 -27.68 0.58
C ASP A 181 -21.74 -27.51 -0.30
N GLU A 182 -21.65 -27.78 -1.61
CA GLU A 182 -22.79 -27.72 -2.53
C GLU A 182 -23.56 -29.06 -2.59
N GLN A 183 -24.89 -29.00 -2.80
CA GLN A 183 -25.84 -30.13 -2.83
C GLN A 183 -25.55 -31.22 -3.89
N PHE A 184 -24.40 -31.16 -4.58
CA PHE A 184 -23.98 -32.08 -5.62
C PHE A 184 -22.83 -33.01 -5.21
N ALA A 185 -22.31 -32.92 -3.97
CA ALA A 185 -21.29 -33.84 -3.46
C ALA A 185 -21.72 -35.32 -3.56
N ASP A 186 -23.02 -35.60 -3.44
CA ASP A 186 -23.59 -36.96 -3.53
C ASP A 186 -23.86 -37.44 -4.96
N ILE A 187 -23.62 -36.62 -6.00
CA ILE A 187 -23.82 -37.03 -7.40
C ILE A 187 -22.55 -37.66 -8.01
N ALA A 188 -21.40 -37.59 -7.32
CA ALA A 188 -20.11 -38.07 -7.82
C ALA A 188 -19.49 -39.24 -7.02
N SER A 189 -20.24 -39.91 -6.13
CA SER A 189 -19.81 -41.12 -5.42
C SER A 189 -20.46 -42.40 -5.95
#